data_AF-A0AAV5MKN4-F1
#
_entry.id   AF-A0AAV5MKN4-F1
#
_cell.length_a   1.000
_cell.length_b   1.000
_cell.length_c   1.000
_cell.angle_alpha   90.00
_cell.angle_beta   90.00
_cell.angle_gamma   90.00
#
_symmetry.space_group_name_H-M   'P 1'
#
loop_
_entity.id
_entity.type
_entity.pdbx_description
1 polymer ?
#
loop_
_entity_poly.entity_id
_entity_poly.type
_entity_poly.pdbx_seq_one_letter_code
_entity_poly.pdbx_strand_id
1 'polypeptide(L)'
;MLAARDLAITWDDTRYWSWNSIQDSRFPEGAELLGVCWFEIDGRISTCKLSSMAHYKAYLEFKLAAGFYGFTNEPVEATVRLSGTEGSQRTVFLHAEDEDIQNDYQYPVERGDGWPELGEDVQNDYRYPVERGDGWLELELGEYFNEGGEDGQLEIRIFHFDGSWKSGVIIEGIEIRPN
;
A
#
# COMPACT_ATOMS: atom_id res chain seq x y z
N MET A 1 4.11 13.79 -1.76
CA MET A 1 2.87 13.19 -1.24
C MET A 1 1.74 13.58 -2.17
N LEU A 2 0.84 12.63 -2.43
CA LEU A 2 -0.39 12.81 -3.20
C LEU A 2 -1.54 12.61 -2.23
N ALA A 3 -2.42 13.62 -2.08
CA ALA A 3 -3.63 13.46 -1.28
C ALA A 3 -4.60 12.51 -1.99
N ALA A 4 -5.57 11.93 -1.29
CA ALA A 4 -6.63 11.13 -1.91
C ALA A 4 -7.32 11.87 -3.07
N ARG A 5 -7.48 13.20 -2.97
CA ARG A 5 -8.05 14.06 -4.02
C ARG A 5 -7.17 14.24 -5.26
N ASP A 6 -5.86 13.99 -5.14
CA ASP A 6 -4.92 14.04 -6.25
C ASP A 6 -4.77 12.66 -6.94
N LEU A 7 -5.43 11.62 -6.41
CA LEU A 7 -5.43 10.28 -6.98
C LEU A 7 -6.54 10.14 -8.02
N ALA A 8 -6.28 9.38 -9.07
CA ALA A 8 -7.31 8.90 -9.96
C ALA A 8 -7.90 7.61 -9.38
N ILE A 9 -9.14 7.68 -8.91
CA ILE A 9 -9.85 6.56 -8.31
C ILE A 9 -10.91 6.04 -9.29
N THR A 10 -10.89 4.75 -9.60
CA THR A 10 -11.89 4.16 -10.50
C THR A 10 -13.25 4.13 -9.82
N TRP A 11 -14.30 4.47 -10.60
CA TRP A 11 -15.67 4.63 -10.11
C TRP A 11 -15.85 5.74 -9.06
N ASP A 12 -15.08 6.84 -9.13
CA ASP A 12 -15.23 8.04 -8.27
C ASP A 12 -16.60 8.71 -8.45
N ASP A 13 -17.59 8.07 -7.84
CA ASP A 13 -18.99 8.43 -7.76
C ASP A 13 -19.41 8.14 -6.32
N THR A 14 -20.27 9.00 -5.79
CA THR A 14 -20.81 8.92 -4.43
C THR A 14 -21.51 7.59 -4.09
N ARG A 15 -21.85 6.77 -5.10
CA ARG A 15 -22.39 5.42 -4.94
C ARG A 15 -21.37 4.40 -4.45
N TYR A 16 -20.09 4.62 -4.77
CA TYR A 16 -19.00 3.67 -4.51
C TYR A 16 -17.94 4.23 -3.58
N TRP A 17 -17.85 5.56 -3.46
CA TRP A 17 -16.90 6.25 -2.61
C TRP A 17 -17.59 7.34 -1.79
N SER A 18 -17.20 7.45 -0.52
CA SER A 18 -17.53 8.60 0.33
C SER A 18 -16.29 9.42 0.57
N TRP A 19 -16.43 10.74 0.49
CA TRP A 19 -15.37 11.67 0.79
C TRP A 19 -15.58 12.25 2.18
N ASN A 20 -14.78 11.79 3.13
CA ASN A 20 -14.97 12.10 4.54
C ASN A 20 -13.91 13.08 5.01
N SER A 21 -14.31 14.03 5.86
CA SER A 21 -13.32 14.83 6.58
C SER A 21 -12.62 13.95 7.60
N ILE A 22 -11.29 13.94 7.57
CA ILE A 22 -10.51 13.14 8.50
C ILE A 22 -9.95 14.03 9.59
N GLN A 23 -10.36 13.78 10.83
CA GLN A 23 -9.75 14.41 11.98
C GLN A 23 -8.31 13.93 12.12
N ASP A 24 -7.42 14.83 12.55
CA ASP A 24 -6.00 14.55 12.76
C ASP A 24 -5.21 14.12 11.50
N SER A 25 -5.75 14.40 10.29
CA SER A 25 -5.02 14.24 9.02
C SER A 25 -4.38 15.55 8.56
N ARG A 26 -3.27 15.43 7.81
CA ARG A 26 -2.64 16.57 7.09
C ARG A 26 -3.50 17.04 5.91
N PHE A 27 -4.44 16.22 5.45
CA PHE A 27 -5.37 16.53 4.38
C PHE A 27 -6.79 16.77 4.91
N PRO A 28 -7.58 17.65 4.27
CA PRO A 28 -8.92 17.97 4.75
C PRO A 28 -9.92 16.82 4.57
N GLU A 29 -9.67 15.93 3.60
CA GLU A 29 -10.56 14.85 3.20
C GLU A 29 -9.78 13.59 2.81
N GLY A 30 -10.38 12.42 3.03
CA GLY A 30 -9.95 11.15 2.45
C GLY A 30 -11.10 10.39 1.80
N ALA A 31 -10.76 9.34 1.07
CA ALA A 31 -11.71 8.55 0.28
C ALA A 31 -12.01 7.21 0.95
N GLU A 32 -13.24 7.02 1.41
CA GLU A 32 -13.74 5.75 1.92
C GLU A 32 -14.42 4.95 0.81
N LEU A 33 -13.98 3.70 0.62
CA LEU A 33 -14.59 2.76 -0.30
C LEU A 33 -15.89 2.20 0.30
N LEU A 34 -17.04 2.51 -0.31
CA LEU A 34 -18.35 2.00 0.10
C LEU A 34 -18.63 0.58 -0.44
N GLY A 35 -18.09 0.25 -1.62
CA GLY A 35 -18.26 -1.09 -2.19
C GLY A 35 -17.96 -1.16 -3.69
N VAL A 36 -17.02 -1.99 -4.12
CA VAL A 36 -16.74 -2.28 -5.54
C VAL A 36 -16.34 -3.74 -5.74
N CYS A 37 -16.38 -4.26 -6.97
CA CYS A 37 -15.70 -5.51 -7.31
C CYS A 37 -14.36 -5.29 -8.05
N TRP A 38 -14.21 -4.12 -8.68
CA TRP A 38 -13.00 -3.63 -9.33
C TRP A 38 -12.40 -2.50 -8.51
N PHE A 39 -11.24 -2.74 -7.91
CA PHE A 39 -10.53 -1.76 -7.10
C PHE A 39 -9.28 -1.28 -7.83
N GLU A 40 -9.20 0.01 -8.09
CA GLU A 40 -8.08 0.62 -8.80
C GLU A 40 -7.89 2.07 -8.39
N ILE A 41 -6.66 2.40 -8.03
CA ILE A 41 -6.22 3.74 -7.65
C ILE A 41 -4.88 4.01 -8.34
N ASP A 42 -4.78 5.18 -8.96
CA ASP A 42 -3.57 5.64 -9.63
C ASP A 42 -3.11 6.99 -9.07
N GLY A 43 -1.87 7.05 -8.63
CA GLY A 43 -1.15 8.27 -8.27
C GLY A 43 -0.14 8.63 -9.37
N ARG A 44 -0.01 9.93 -9.65
CA ARG A 44 0.99 10.45 -10.59
C ARG A 44 1.74 11.62 -10.00
N ILE A 45 3.07 11.58 -10.06
CA ILE A 45 3.93 12.67 -9.61
C ILE A 45 5.06 12.93 -10.60
N SER A 46 5.27 14.20 -10.94
CA SER A 46 6.40 14.60 -11.79
C SER A 46 7.72 14.34 -11.06
N THR A 47 8.68 13.73 -11.76
CA THR A 47 10.00 13.39 -11.18
C THR A 47 10.83 14.62 -10.87
N CYS A 48 10.56 15.79 -11.48
CA CYS A 48 11.23 17.03 -11.11
C CYS A 48 10.86 17.54 -9.71
N LYS A 49 9.77 17.02 -9.11
CA LYS A 49 9.43 17.27 -7.70
C LYS A 49 10.22 16.39 -6.73
N LEU A 50 10.96 15.42 -7.25
CA LEU A 50 11.81 14.53 -6.49
C LEU A 50 13.27 14.93 -6.74
N SER A 51 14.09 14.88 -5.69
CA SER A 51 15.52 15.07 -5.81
C SER A 51 16.13 13.99 -6.69
N SER A 52 17.06 14.36 -7.57
CA SER A 52 17.83 13.42 -8.38
C SER A 52 18.85 12.64 -7.54
N MET A 53 19.32 11.52 -8.07
CA MET A 53 20.27 10.59 -7.46
C MET A 53 19.83 10.08 -6.09
N ALA A 54 18.54 9.81 -5.93
CA ALA A 54 17.96 9.32 -4.68
C ALA A 54 16.98 8.16 -4.93
N HIS A 55 16.99 7.19 -4.02
CA HIS A 55 16.00 6.13 -3.96
C HIS A 55 14.77 6.64 -3.22
N TYR A 56 13.60 6.38 -3.78
CA TYR A 56 12.32 6.70 -3.21
C TYR A 56 11.52 5.43 -2.94
N LYS A 57 10.75 5.43 -1.87
CA LYS A 57 9.72 4.43 -1.59
C LYS A 57 8.35 5.08 -1.59
N ALA A 58 7.37 4.38 -2.15
CA ALA A 58 5.98 4.78 -2.16
C ALA A 58 5.20 4.00 -1.10
N TYR A 59 4.40 4.70 -0.32
CA TYR A 59 3.56 4.14 0.74
C TYR A 59 2.12 4.54 0.53
N LEU A 60 1.19 3.59 0.61
CA LEU A 60 -0.23 3.89 0.78
C LEU A 60 -0.48 4.20 2.25
N GLU A 61 -1.12 5.34 2.53
CA GLU A 61 -1.59 5.73 3.86
C GLU A 61 -3.10 5.52 3.93
N PHE A 62 -3.57 4.61 4.79
CA PHE A 62 -4.98 4.23 4.84
C PHE A 62 -5.46 3.73 6.21
N LYS A 63 -6.77 3.64 6.38
CA LYS A 63 -7.48 3.10 7.54
C LYS A 63 -8.49 2.05 7.10
N LEU A 64 -8.87 1.18 8.02
CA LEU A 64 -9.94 0.21 7.82
C LEU A 64 -11.19 0.64 8.62
N ALA A 65 -12.31 0.79 7.93
CA ALA A 65 -13.60 1.08 8.54
C ALA A 65 -14.16 -0.15 9.28
N ALA A 66 -15.07 0.06 10.23
CA ALA A 66 -15.69 -1.03 10.98
C ALA A 66 -16.44 -2.06 10.10
N GLY A 67 -16.89 -1.65 8.91
CA GLY A 67 -17.55 -2.51 7.92
C GLY A 67 -16.60 -3.08 6.86
N PHE A 68 -15.29 -3.04 7.06
CA PHE A 68 -14.31 -3.53 6.10
C PHE A 68 -14.50 -5.02 5.77
N TYR A 69 -14.44 -5.37 4.49
CA TYR A 69 -14.43 -6.75 4.02
C TYR A 69 -13.90 -6.86 2.58
N GLY A 70 -13.56 -8.09 2.17
CA GLY A 70 -13.22 -8.44 0.79
C GLY A 70 -11.78 -8.16 0.37
N PHE A 71 -10.90 -7.83 1.33
CA PHE A 71 -9.46 -7.71 1.13
C PHE A 71 -8.64 -8.52 2.16
N THR A 72 -9.30 -9.27 3.04
CA THR A 72 -8.62 -10.06 4.07
C THR A 72 -7.86 -11.21 3.44
N ASN A 73 -6.53 -11.26 3.64
CA ASN A 73 -5.64 -12.24 3.02
C ASN A 73 -5.73 -12.27 1.47
N GLU A 74 -6.28 -11.21 0.87
CA GLU A 74 -6.42 -11.10 -0.58
C GLU A 74 -5.24 -10.28 -1.15
N PRO A 75 -4.51 -10.84 -2.12
CA PRO A 75 -3.38 -10.15 -2.73
C PRO A 75 -3.86 -8.98 -3.60
N VAL A 76 -3.19 -7.85 -3.46
CA VAL A 76 -3.37 -6.65 -4.27
C VAL A 76 -2.10 -6.38 -5.06
N GLU A 77 -2.24 -6.02 -6.33
CA GLU A 77 -1.13 -5.66 -7.18
C GLU A 77 -0.74 -4.20 -6.94
N ALA A 78 0.51 -3.96 -6.56
CA ALA A 78 1.11 -2.64 -6.49
C ALA A 78 2.16 -2.48 -7.60
N THR A 79 2.08 -1.38 -8.33
CA THR A 79 3.03 -1.04 -9.40
C THR A 79 3.61 0.35 -9.16
N VAL A 80 4.93 0.49 -9.29
CA VAL A 80 5.64 1.78 -9.28
C VAL A 80 6.54 1.81 -10.50
N ARG A 81 6.28 2.75 -11.41
CA ARG A 81 7.02 2.84 -12.68
C ARG A 81 7.12 4.25 -13.21
N LEU A 82 8.16 4.52 -13.98
CA LEU A 82 8.22 5.71 -14.81
C LEU A 82 7.29 5.51 -16.03
N SER A 83 6.58 6.54 -16.45
CA SER A 83 5.72 6.47 -17.65
C SER A 83 6.52 6.00 -18.86
N GLY A 84 6.04 4.96 -19.53
CA GLY A 84 6.68 4.40 -20.72
C GLY A 84 7.86 3.47 -20.47
N THR A 85 8.21 3.18 -19.22
CA THR A 85 9.21 2.16 -18.87
C THR A 85 8.57 0.95 -18.19
N GLU A 86 9.32 -0.15 -18.14
CA GLU A 86 9.05 -1.19 -17.16
C GLU A 86 9.31 -0.62 -15.75
N GLY A 87 8.58 -1.10 -14.75
CA GLY A 87 8.82 -0.71 -13.37
C GLY A 87 8.60 -1.86 -12.41
N SER A 88 8.65 -1.57 -11.12
CA SER A 88 8.47 -2.58 -10.08
C SER A 88 6.98 -2.92 -9.98
N GLN A 89 6.65 -4.18 -10.16
CA GLN A 89 5.34 -4.75 -9.81
C GLN A 89 5.56 -5.71 -8.64
N ARG A 90 4.65 -5.69 -7.67
CA ARG A 90 4.69 -6.60 -6.52
C ARG A 90 3.29 -6.87 -5.97
N THR A 91 3.19 -7.97 -5.24
CA THR A 91 1.98 -8.34 -4.51
C THR A 91 2.07 -7.84 -3.08
N VAL A 92 1.03 -7.18 -2.60
CA VAL A 92 0.90 -6.64 -1.24
C VAL A 92 -0.47 -7.00 -0.66
N PHE A 93 -0.65 -6.84 0.65
CA PHE A 93 -1.91 -7.15 1.32
C PHE A 93 -2.40 -5.92 2.09
N LEU A 94 -3.68 -5.57 1.94
CA LEU A 94 -4.28 -4.44 2.67
C LEU A 94 -4.70 -4.83 4.09
N HIS A 95 -4.88 -6.13 4.33
CA HIS A 95 -5.26 -6.67 5.62
C HIS A 95 -4.90 -8.14 5.68
N ALA A 96 -4.60 -8.62 6.88
CA ALA A 96 -4.52 -10.03 7.14
C ALA A 96 -5.04 -10.38 8.53
N GLU A 97 -5.59 -11.58 8.64
CA GLU A 97 -6.13 -12.09 9.91
C GLU A 97 -4.98 -12.49 10.85
N ASP A 98 -5.10 -12.07 12.12
CA ASP A 98 -4.08 -12.15 13.18
C ASP A 98 -3.53 -13.56 13.47
N GLU A 99 -4.05 -14.63 12.87
CA GLU A 99 -3.58 -15.99 13.16
C GLU A 99 -2.25 -16.37 12.47
N ASP A 100 -1.89 -15.72 11.36
CA ASP A 100 -0.69 -16.11 10.58
C ASP A 100 0.47 -15.09 10.58
N ILE A 101 0.30 -13.90 11.19
CA ILE A 101 1.31 -12.81 11.06
C ILE A 101 1.92 -12.38 12.38
N GLN A 102 1.20 -12.52 13.50
CA GLN A 102 1.80 -12.26 14.83
C GLN A 102 2.37 -13.51 15.49
N ASN A 103 1.99 -14.70 15.04
CA ASN A 103 2.56 -15.98 15.45
C ASN A 103 3.45 -16.53 14.34
N ASP A 104 4.54 -15.84 14.06
CA ASP A 104 5.79 -16.56 13.79
C ASP A 104 6.14 -17.29 15.10
N TYR A 105 5.49 -18.43 15.35
CA TYR A 105 6.14 -19.47 16.11
C TYR A 105 7.37 -19.79 15.28
N GLN A 106 8.46 -19.14 15.67
CA GLN A 106 9.82 -19.53 15.35
C GLN A 106 9.95 -20.98 15.83
N TYR A 107 9.51 -21.93 15.00
CA TYR A 107 9.65 -23.34 15.30
C TYR A 107 11.15 -23.57 15.42
N PRO A 108 11.64 -24.00 16.61
CA PRO A 108 13.02 -24.43 16.72
C PRO A 108 13.27 -25.47 15.66
N VAL A 109 14.18 -25.20 14.73
CA VAL A 109 14.71 -26.26 13.89
C VAL A 109 15.54 -27.13 14.82
N GLU A 110 15.06 -28.34 15.14
CA GLU A 110 15.79 -29.25 16.01
C GLU A 110 17.10 -29.66 15.34
N ARG A 111 18.22 -29.24 15.93
CA ARG A 111 19.50 -29.90 15.67
C ARG A 111 19.52 -31.26 16.34
N GLY A 112 20.29 -32.18 15.77
CA GLY A 112 20.52 -33.51 16.34
C GLY A 112 21.19 -33.54 17.73
N ASP A 113 21.49 -32.39 18.34
CA ASP A 113 22.02 -32.22 19.70
C ASP A 113 21.01 -31.64 20.71
N GLY A 114 19.76 -31.37 20.29
CA GLY A 114 18.65 -31.01 21.18
C GLY A 114 18.57 -29.55 21.63
N TRP A 115 19.32 -28.64 20.99
CA TRP A 115 19.22 -27.19 21.26
C TRP A 115 18.44 -26.44 20.16
N PRO A 116 17.53 -25.50 20.51
CA PRO A 116 16.88 -24.61 19.56
C PRO A 116 17.90 -23.73 18.85
N GLU A 117 17.86 -23.69 17.52
CA GLU A 117 18.57 -22.69 16.74
C GLU A 117 17.54 -21.70 16.16
N LEU A 118 17.75 -20.39 16.37
CA LEU A 118 16.94 -19.34 15.74
C LEU A 118 17.26 -19.41 14.24
N GLY A 119 16.30 -19.86 13.42
CA GLY A 119 16.44 -19.86 11.98
C GLY A 119 16.77 -18.44 11.48
N GLU A 120 17.61 -18.34 10.45
CA GLU A 120 17.89 -17.07 9.78
C GLU A 120 16.56 -16.38 9.41
N ASP A 121 16.50 -15.06 9.63
CA ASP A 121 15.36 -14.20 9.28
C ASP A 121 14.90 -14.49 7.85
N VAL A 122 13.90 -15.36 7.69
CA VAL A 122 13.11 -15.39 6.47
C VAL A 122 12.28 -14.11 6.56
N GLN A 123 12.84 -12.99 6.08
CA GLN A 123 12.06 -11.78 5.86
C GLN A 123 10.84 -12.19 5.07
N ASN A 124 9.70 -12.23 5.76
CA ASN A 124 8.44 -12.62 5.17
C ASN A 124 8.21 -11.62 4.02
N ASP A 125 8.35 -12.06 2.77
CA ASP A 125 8.22 -11.19 1.58
C ASP A 125 6.77 -10.70 1.41
N TYR A 126 5.85 -11.22 2.22
CA TYR A 126 4.51 -10.68 2.39
C TYR A 126 4.57 -9.32 3.10
N ARG A 127 4.38 -8.27 2.31
CA ARG A 127 4.35 -6.89 2.79
C ARG A 127 2.94 -6.56 3.26
N TYR A 128 2.76 -6.59 4.58
CA TYR A 128 1.56 -6.17 5.26
C TYR A 128 1.66 -4.71 5.70
N PRO A 129 0.52 -4.06 5.98
CA PRO A 129 0.52 -2.68 6.45
C PRO A 129 1.07 -2.61 7.89
N VAL A 130 1.75 -1.53 8.21
CA VAL A 130 2.29 -1.26 9.55
C VAL A 130 1.54 -0.08 10.17
N GLU A 131 1.13 -0.21 11.44
CA GLU A 131 0.48 0.87 12.17
C GLU A 131 1.47 1.99 12.54
N ARG A 132 1.09 3.25 12.33
CA ARG A 132 1.89 4.44 12.62
C ARG A 132 1.77 4.95 14.06
N GLY A 133 0.80 4.42 14.83
CA GLY A 133 0.48 4.84 16.20
C GLY A 133 -0.59 5.93 16.35
N ASP A 134 -1.10 6.48 15.24
CA ASP A 134 -2.26 7.39 15.17
C ASP A 134 -3.51 6.71 14.56
N GLY A 135 -3.46 5.37 14.54
CA GLY A 135 -4.46 4.50 13.93
C GLY A 135 -4.42 4.43 12.41
N TRP A 136 -3.49 5.13 11.73
CA TRP A 136 -3.27 4.94 10.29
C TRP A 136 -2.31 3.80 10.03
N LEU A 137 -2.52 3.14 8.89
CA LEU A 137 -1.66 2.09 8.36
C LEU A 137 -0.83 2.63 7.20
N GLU A 138 0.43 2.21 7.12
CA GLU A 138 1.32 2.43 5.99
C GLU A 138 1.64 1.11 5.30
N LEU A 139 1.48 1.07 3.98
CA LEU A 139 1.84 -0.10 3.17
C LEU A 139 2.82 0.28 2.06
N GLU A 140 4.00 -0.32 2.03
CA GLU A 140 4.99 -0.07 0.97
C GLU A 140 4.53 -0.68 -0.36
N LEU A 141 4.30 0.19 -1.34
CA LEU A 141 3.84 -0.17 -2.68
C LEU A 141 4.97 -0.50 -3.64
N GLY A 142 6.15 0.10 -3.43
CA GLY A 142 7.21 0.05 -4.41
C GLY A 142 8.36 1.00 -4.12
N GLU A 143 9.41 0.84 -4.89
CA GLU A 143 10.56 1.75 -4.90
C GLU A 143 10.86 2.27 -6.30
N TYR A 144 11.52 3.42 -6.36
CA TYR A 144 11.91 4.10 -7.58
C TYR A 144 13.23 4.83 -7.36
N PHE A 145 14.19 4.65 -8.27
CA PHE A 145 15.42 5.44 -8.27
C PHE A 145 15.28 6.60 -9.25
N ASN A 146 15.41 7.83 -8.76
CA ASN A 146 15.41 9.01 -9.60
C ASN A 146 16.84 9.30 -10.06
N GLU A 147 17.24 8.87 -11.26
CA GLU A 147 18.57 9.18 -11.82
C GLU A 147 18.76 10.68 -12.13
N GLY A 148 17.68 11.46 -12.14
CA GLY A 148 17.68 12.81 -12.70
C GLY A 148 17.72 12.79 -14.24
N GLY A 149 17.55 13.96 -14.86
CA GLY A 149 17.49 14.09 -16.31
C GLY A 149 16.24 14.81 -16.78
N GLU A 150 15.64 14.31 -17.87
CA GLU A 150 14.38 14.84 -18.42
C GLU A 150 13.23 14.63 -17.43
N ASP A 151 12.28 15.58 -17.42
CA ASP A 151 11.09 15.48 -16.58
C ASP A 151 10.23 14.31 -17.05
N GLY A 152 10.01 13.38 -16.13
CA GLY A 152 9.17 12.21 -16.33
C GLY A 152 8.00 12.22 -15.35
N GLN A 153 7.10 11.25 -15.51
CA GLN A 153 5.99 11.05 -14.59
C GLN A 153 6.15 9.69 -13.92
N LEU A 154 6.27 9.71 -12.60
CA LEU A 154 6.21 8.50 -11.78
C LEU A 154 4.75 8.13 -11.57
N GLU A 155 4.39 6.92 -12.00
CA GLU A 155 3.06 6.35 -11.88
C GLU A 155 3.08 5.27 -10.80
N ILE A 156 2.13 5.38 -9.87
CA ILE A 156 1.95 4.45 -8.76
C ILE A 156 0.53 3.92 -8.88
N ARG A 157 0.37 2.61 -9.02
CA ARG A 157 -0.94 1.97 -9.20
C ARG A 157 -1.16 0.90 -8.16
N ILE A 158 -2.38 0.84 -7.66
CA ILE A 158 -2.87 -0.19 -6.75
C ILE A 158 -4.09 -0.80 -7.43
N PHE A 159 -4.05 -2.10 -7.71
CA PHE A 159 -5.06 -2.77 -8.52
C PHE A 159 -5.45 -4.13 -7.92
N HIS A 160 -6.74 -4.39 -7.88
CA HIS A 160 -7.26 -5.71 -7.53
C HIS A 160 -8.63 -5.97 -8.17
N PHE A 161 -8.77 -7.13 -8.81
CA PHE A 161 -10.03 -7.60 -9.38
C PHE A 161 -10.09 -9.13 -9.38
N ASP A 162 -11.05 -9.67 -8.64
CA ASP A 162 -11.38 -11.09 -8.55
C ASP A 162 -12.88 -11.36 -8.78
N GLY A 163 -13.67 -10.29 -8.99
CA GLY A 163 -15.13 -10.34 -9.11
C GLY A 163 -15.88 -10.26 -7.77
N SER A 164 -15.21 -10.41 -6.63
CA SER A 164 -15.82 -10.33 -5.30
C SER A 164 -16.00 -8.87 -4.88
N TRP A 165 -17.10 -8.58 -4.18
CA TRP A 165 -17.33 -7.26 -3.60
C TRP A 165 -16.41 -7.01 -2.42
N LYS A 166 -15.97 -5.76 -2.26
CA LYS A 166 -15.06 -5.30 -1.20
C LYS A 166 -15.33 -3.85 -0.81
N SER A 167 -15.13 -3.52 0.46
CA SER A 167 -15.43 -2.20 1.02
C SER A 167 -14.60 -1.87 2.26
N GLY A 168 -14.72 -0.62 2.74
CA GLY A 168 -14.23 -0.18 4.05
C GLY A 168 -12.76 0.22 4.09
N VAL A 169 -12.11 0.42 2.94
CA VAL A 169 -10.76 1.02 2.88
C VAL A 169 -10.91 2.55 2.84
N ILE A 170 -10.28 3.25 3.78
CA ILE A 170 -10.26 4.71 3.86
C ILE A 170 -8.87 5.21 3.50
N ILE A 171 -8.73 5.92 2.38
CA ILE A 171 -7.43 6.36 1.85
C ILE A 171 -7.16 7.81 2.25
N GLU A 172 -6.01 8.06 2.87
CA GLU A 172 -5.47 9.41 3.08
C GLU A 172 -4.74 9.89 1.83
N GLY A 173 -3.90 9.02 1.26
CA GLY A 173 -3.09 9.36 0.11
C GLY A 173 -1.93 8.39 -0.14
N ILE A 174 -1.02 8.81 -1.00
CA ILE A 174 0.23 8.12 -1.29
C ILE A 174 1.40 9.01 -0.89
N GLU A 175 2.23 8.53 0.02
CA GLU A 175 3.46 9.19 0.41
C GLU A 175 4.66 8.65 -0.38
N ILE A 176 5.51 9.56 -0.86
CA ILE A 176 6.75 9.22 -1.58
C ILE A 176 7.90 9.79 -0.76
N ARG A 177 8.74 8.92 -0.18
CA ARG A 177 9.81 9.28 0.76
C ARG A 177 11.17 8.87 0.20
N PRO A 178 12.23 9.69 0.36
CA PRO A 178 13.58 9.22 0.09
C PRO A 178 13.97 8.15 1.12
N ASN A 179 14.68 7.11 0.66
CA ASN A 179 15.25 6.04 1.48
C ASN A 179 16.70 6.34 1.87
#